data_AF-A0A965Z6Y2-F1
#
_entry.id   AF-A0A965Z6Y2-F1
#
_cell.length_a   1.000
_cell.length_b   1.000
_cell.length_c   1.000
_cell.angle_alpha   90.00
_cell.angle_beta   90.00
_cell.angle_gamma   90.00
#
_symmetry.space_group_name_H-M   'P 1'
#
loop_
_entity.id
_entity.type
_entity.pdbx_description
1 polymer ?
#
loop_
_entity_poly.entity_id
_entity_poly.type
_entity_poly.pdbx_seq_one_letter_code
_entity_poly.pdbx_strand_id
1 'polypeptide(L)'
;KTLEDLRSIPIKELAERLGIELGRGRANARCFNSEAHKHGDKNGSLGFNERANRFKCFACGVNGDTIALTQAVTGKDFREACEHIADLYGLELATRQVKAKPDKVPNFNRKTPYTSYSEQLRINDSYEYDKLPHSEIYQAVYDVSDEPSRELVDWMHQRGYSDELLKASGWRTVGSNTIEALLQSYSEAELTDAGIIWRDEAGELRHTLHTHTVVTPYFNGELEAIATGQQPSVLYIRFRTLNPSSKAKYLAPRGSQPIIYGFDELYRYAIHYGATPPLYITESETDALAIRELASRRGKRVYAVALTGGQKNQHSLVLRELTHVLSGLDKQAVINIVTDRDKTGEAFFNAVASTLYKVGFNADNLIKWQEWHEGFKDVGEHLQAISRPSKRASNRTDAPDKTSNKRED
;
A
#
# COMPACT_ATOMS: atom_id res chain seq x y z
N LYS A 1 28.86 13.17 -4.12
CA LYS A 1 28.73 11.74 -4.48
C LYS A 1 27.37 11.20 -4.04
N THR A 2 26.86 10.15 -4.71
CA THR A 2 25.56 9.51 -4.46
C THR A 2 25.73 8.27 -3.58
N LEU A 3 24.63 7.68 -3.07
CA LEU A 3 24.67 6.40 -2.35
C LEU A 3 25.25 5.25 -3.21
N GLU A 4 25.12 5.34 -4.53
CA GLU A 4 25.69 4.35 -5.46
C GLU A 4 27.23 4.40 -5.45
N ASP A 5 27.81 5.57 -5.20
CA ASP A 5 29.26 5.72 -5.05
C ASP A 5 29.77 5.03 -3.77
N LEU A 6 28.97 4.97 -2.71
CA LEU A 6 29.33 4.23 -1.49
C LEU A 6 29.17 2.73 -1.68
N ARG A 7 28.16 2.31 -2.45
CA ARG A 7 27.88 0.90 -2.79
C ARG A 7 28.85 0.29 -3.78
N SER A 8 29.55 1.11 -4.56
CA SER A 8 30.55 0.65 -5.52
C SER A 8 31.95 0.46 -4.92
N ILE A 9 32.18 0.84 -3.65
CA ILE A 9 33.45 0.61 -2.95
C ILE A 9 33.71 -0.90 -2.84
N PRO A 10 34.90 -1.41 -3.22
CA PRO A 10 35.19 -2.84 -3.12
C PRO A 10 34.97 -3.40 -1.71
N ILE A 11 34.04 -4.35 -1.57
CA ILE A 11 33.54 -4.85 -0.28
C ILE A 11 34.65 -5.44 0.59
N LYS A 12 35.67 -6.06 -0.02
CA LYS A 12 36.84 -6.61 0.69
C LYS A 12 37.76 -5.52 1.24
N GLU A 13 37.97 -4.45 0.48
CA GLU A 13 38.79 -3.32 0.93
C GLU A 13 38.09 -2.61 2.10
N LEU A 14 36.78 -2.40 1.99
CA LEU A 14 35.99 -1.83 3.07
C LEU A 14 36.02 -2.72 4.32
N ALA A 15 35.87 -4.04 4.16
CA ALA A 15 35.95 -4.98 5.29
C ALA A 15 37.27 -4.84 6.07
N GLU A 16 38.40 -4.76 5.36
CA GLU A 16 39.71 -4.58 5.99
C GLU A 16 39.83 -3.22 6.70
N ARG A 17 39.33 -2.13 6.10
CA ARG A 17 39.31 -0.80 6.74
C ARG A 17 38.41 -0.73 7.98
N LEU A 18 37.37 -1.55 8.02
CA LEU A 18 36.50 -1.72 9.19
C LEU A 18 37.10 -2.66 10.26
N GLY A 19 38.30 -3.21 10.03
CA GLY A 19 39.01 -4.07 10.98
C GLY A 19 38.70 -5.57 10.85
N ILE A 20 38.09 -6.02 9.75
CA ILE A 20 37.88 -7.45 9.49
C ILE A 20 39.14 -8.05 8.85
N GLU A 21 39.74 -9.03 9.51
CA GLU A 21 40.88 -9.78 8.98
C GLU A 21 40.43 -10.87 7.99
N LEU A 22 40.83 -10.74 6.73
CA LEU A 22 40.58 -11.76 5.71
C LEU A 22 41.49 -12.99 5.91
N GLY A 23 40.92 -14.18 5.81
CA GLY A 23 41.62 -15.46 5.96
C GLY A 23 42.57 -15.79 4.80
N ARG A 24 43.30 -16.91 4.92
CA ARG A 24 44.23 -17.39 3.88
C ARG A 24 43.47 -17.60 2.56
N GLY A 25 43.89 -16.90 1.50
CA GLY A 25 43.20 -16.88 0.20
C GLY A 25 42.15 -15.76 0.02
N ARG A 26 41.96 -14.90 1.03
CA ARG A 26 41.09 -13.70 1.03
C ARG A 26 39.64 -13.97 0.60
N ALA A 27 39.19 -15.22 0.63
CA ALA A 27 37.83 -15.60 0.24
C ALA A 27 36.83 -15.40 1.40
N ASN A 28 37.25 -15.74 2.61
CA ASN A 28 36.43 -15.71 3.82
C ASN A 28 37.16 -14.99 4.96
N ALA A 29 36.40 -14.50 5.93
CA ALA A 29 36.86 -13.93 7.19
C ALA A 29 36.06 -14.49 8.37
N ARG A 30 36.52 -14.20 9.59
CA ARG A 30 35.69 -14.45 10.78
C ARG A 30 34.55 -13.44 10.82
N CYS A 31 33.38 -13.89 11.21
CA CYS A 31 32.22 -13.04 11.37
C CYS A 31 32.40 -12.14 12.59
N PHE A 32 32.07 -10.86 12.41
CA PHE A 32 32.01 -9.86 13.49
C PHE A 32 30.92 -10.20 14.52
N ASN A 33 29.94 -11.04 14.18
CA ASN A 33 28.91 -11.56 15.09
C ASN A 33 29.27 -12.97 15.57
N SER A 34 30.42 -13.11 16.23
CA SER A 34 30.94 -14.41 16.68
C SER A 34 30.07 -15.08 17.76
N GLU A 35 29.32 -14.30 18.55
CA GLU A 35 28.40 -14.80 19.59
C GLU A 35 27.21 -15.57 19.01
N ALA A 36 26.75 -15.21 17.81
CA ALA A 36 25.69 -15.93 17.12
C ALA A 36 26.14 -17.29 16.53
N HIS A 37 27.41 -17.67 16.73
CA HIS A 37 27.97 -18.90 16.18
C HIS A 37 28.22 -19.91 17.31
N LYS A 38 27.73 -21.17 17.14
CA LYS A 38 27.87 -22.27 18.11
C LYS A 38 29.30 -22.48 18.66
N HIS A 39 30.35 -22.07 17.94
CA HIS A 39 31.75 -22.20 18.35
C HIS A 39 32.59 -20.91 18.13
N GLY A 40 32.00 -19.71 18.15
CA GLY A 40 32.75 -18.45 18.08
C GLY A 40 33.46 -18.18 16.74
N ASP A 41 32.95 -18.75 15.65
CA ASP A 41 33.48 -18.66 14.28
C ASP A 41 34.96 -19.02 14.06
N LYS A 42 35.40 -20.18 14.57
CA LYS A 42 36.79 -20.67 14.40
C LYS A 42 37.22 -20.88 12.94
N ASN A 43 36.29 -21.28 12.06
CA ASN A 43 36.51 -21.46 10.64
C ASN A 43 35.74 -20.36 9.91
N GLY A 44 36.42 -19.27 9.52
CA GLY A 44 35.78 -18.03 9.07
C GLY A 44 34.58 -18.25 8.14
N SER A 45 33.39 -17.88 8.63
CA SER A 45 32.12 -18.11 7.93
C SER A 45 31.65 -16.92 7.11
N LEU A 46 32.34 -15.77 7.18
CA LEU A 46 31.99 -14.55 6.47
C LEU A 46 32.62 -14.56 5.06
N GLY A 47 31.83 -14.86 4.03
CA GLY A 47 32.27 -14.86 2.63
C GLY A 47 32.01 -13.54 1.92
N PHE A 48 32.84 -13.22 0.93
CA PHE A 48 32.73 -12.02 0.11
C PHE A 48 32.59 -12.37 -1.38
N ASN A 49 31.56 -11.84 -2.02
CA ASN A 49 31.37 -11.93 -3.46
C ASN A 49 31.82 -10.62 -4.11
N GLU A 50 33.02 -10.63 -4.69
CA GLU A 50 33.59 -9.45 -5.36
C GLU A 50 32.79 -9.03 -6.59
N ARG A 51 32.26 -9.99 -7.36
CA ARG A 51 31.50 -9.70 -8.58
C ARG A 51 30.19 -8.98 -8.28
N ALA A 52 29.52 -9.34 -7.19
CA ALA A 52 28.28 -8.70 -6.75
C ALA A 52 28.53 -7.54 -5.76
N ASN A 53 29.77 -7.37 -5.30
CA ASN A 53 30.17 -6.43 -4.25
C ASN A 53 29.38 -6.57 -2.93
N ARG A 54 29.17 -7.81 -2.47
CA ARG A 54 28.36 -8.14 -1.29
C ARG A 54 29.07 -9.12 -0.35
N PHE A 55 28.64 -9.15 0.91
CA PHE A 55 29.09 -10.13 1.90
C PHE A 55 27.92 -11.01 2.37
N LYS A 56 28.24 -12.22 2.84
CA LYS A 56 27.29 -13.12 3.51
C LYS A 56 28.03 -13.99 4.53
N CYS A 57 27.49 -14.10 5.73
CA CYS A 57 27.88 -15.14 6.68
C CYS A 57 27.07 -16.41 6.43
N PHE A 58 27.74 -17.53 6.18
CA PHE A 58 27.08 -18.81 5.94
C PHE A 58 26.56 -19.49 7.23
N ALA A 59 26.95 -18.99 8.41
CA ALA A 59 26.53 -19.53 9.70
C ALA A 59 25.35 -18.77 10.32
N CYS A 60 25.47 -17.46 10.55
CA CYS A 60 24.40 -16.64 11.16
C CYS A 60 23.47 -15.96 10.14
N GLY A 61 23.76 -16.03 8.84
CA GLY A 61 22.89 -15.53 7.77
C GLY A 61 22.99 -14.02 7.48
N VAL A 62 23.70 -13.24 8.31
CA VAL A 62 23.92 -11.81 8.05
C VAL A 62 24.55 -11.59 6.68
N ASN A 63 24.01 -10.65 5.90
CA ASN A 63 24.46 -10.37 4.53
C ASN A 63 24.14 -8.93 4.15
N GLY A 64 24.77 -8.41 3.11
CA GLY A 64 24.63 -6.98 2.81
C GLY A 64 25.55 -6.46 1.71
N ASP A 65 25.38 -5.19 1.38
CA ASP A 65 26.33 -4.38 0.61
C ASP A 65 27.37 -3.72 1.54
N THR A 66 28.11 -2.75 1.03
CA THR A 66 29.13 -1.99 1.77
C THR A 66 28.56 -1.21 2.96
N ILE A 67 27.36 -0.65 2.81
CA ILE A 67 26.71 0.12 3.87
C ILE A 67 26.24 -0.81 4.98
N ALA A 68 25.57 -1.91 4.61
CA ALA A 68 25.13 -2.92 5.57
C ALA A 68 26.32 -3.55 6.34
N LEU A 69 27.48 -3.75 5.68
CA LEU A 69 28.68 -4.24 6.35
C LEU A 69 29.15 -3.24 7.40
N THR A 70 29.19 -1.95 7.05
CA THR A 70 29.60 -0.88 7.95
C THR A 70 28.67 -0.74 9.15
N GLN A 71 27.35 -0.78 8.93
CA GLN A 71 26.37 -0.77 10.03
C GLN A 71 26.58 -1.95 10.97
N ALA A 72 26.74 -3.15 10.42
CA ALA A 72 26.85 -4.38 11.20
C ALA A 72 28.16 -4.45 12.03
N VAL A 73 29.26 -3.87 11.53
CA VAL A 73 30.55 -3.84 12.24
C VAL A 73 30.62 -2.70 13.27
N THR A 74 30.07 -1.52 12.94
CA THR A 74 30.24 -0.33 13.77
C THR A 74 29.08 -0.05 14.72
N GLY A 75 27.93 -0.73 14.53
CA GLY A 75 26.69 -0.45 15.27
C GLY A 75 26.02 0.87 14.89
N LYS A 76 26.55 1.59 13.89
CA LYS A 76 26.03 2.87 13.39
C LYS A 76 24.74 2.70 12.60
N ASP A 77 23.88 3.71 12.64
CA ASP A 77 22.71 3.76 11.77
C ASP A 77 23.09 3.97 10.30
N PHE A 78 22.12 3.91 9.38
CA PHE A 78 22.40 3.98 7.94
C PHE A 78 23.12 5.28 7.54
N ARG A 79 22.72 6.42 8.12
CA ARG A 79 23.29 7.72 7.78
C ARG A 79 24.70 7.84 8.34
N GLU A 80 24.88 7.47 9.61
CA GLU A 80 26.18 7.45 10.27
C GLU A 80 27.14 6.46 9.59
N ALA A 81 26.65 5.34 9.06
CA ALA A 81 27.43 4.41 8.26
C ALA A 81 27.79 4.99 6.88
N CYS A 82 26.88 5.69 6.22
CA CYS A 82 27.17 6.40 4.97
C CYS A 82 28.22 7.50 5.16
N GLU A 83 28.08 8.30 6.22
CA GLU A 83 29.05 9.33 6.62
C GLU A 83 30.38 8.66 7.01
N HIS A 84 30.37 7.54 7.72
CA HIS A 84 31.58 6.82 8.07
C HIS A 84 32.34 6.25 6.86
N ILE A 85 31.63 5.65 5.89
CA ILE A 85 32.22 5.21 4.63
C ILE A 85 32.75 6.43 3.85
N ALA A 86 31.99 7.51 3.81
CA ALA A 86 32.39 8.73 3.14
C ALA A 86 33.69 9.30 3.76
N ASP A 87 33.79 9.34 5.09
CA ASP A 87 34.98 9.77 5.82
C ASP A 87 36.18 8.84 5.57
N LEU A 88 35.98 7.52 5.61
CA LEU A 88 37.02 6.50 5.36
C LEU A 88 37.62 6.62 3.95
N TYR A 89 36.88 7.18 2.99
CA TYR A 89 37.26 7.31 1.58
C TYR A 89 37.36 8.77 1.10
N GLY A 90 37.24 9.75 2.00
CA GLY A 90 37.33 11.19 1.67
C GLY A 90 36.27 11.68 0.67
N LEU A 91 35.02 11.22 0.80
CA LEU A 91 33.92 11.53 -0.11
C LEU A 91 32.99 12.62 0.46
N GLU A 92 32.66 13.64 -0.34
CA GLU A 92 31.60 14.60 0.03
C GLU A 92 30.22 14.15 -0.48
N LEU A 93 29.25 14.00 0.43
CA LEU A 93 27.87 13.65 0.12
C LEU A 93 27.09 14.92 -0.29
N ALA A 94 26.48 14.91 -1.48
CA ALA A 94 25.78 16.10 -2.00
C ALA A 94 24.30 16.10 -1.58
N THR A 95 23.86 17.11 -0.82
CA THR A 95 22.45 17.36 -0.54
C THR A 95 21.85 18.31 -1.59
N ARG A 96 20.86 17.86 -2.36
CA ARG A 96 20.17 18.70 -3.36
C ARG A 96 18.97 19.41 -2.71
N GLN A 97 19.03 20.74 -2.60
CA GLN A 97 17.88 21.55 -2.20
C GLN A 97 17.06 21.96 -3.41
N VAL A 98 15.74 21.69 -3.38
CA VAL A 98 14.76 22.30 -4.28
C VAL A 98 13.76 23.07 -3.41
N LYS A 99 13.53 24.35 -3.72
CA LYS A 99 12.60 25.22 -2.98
C LYS A 99 11.21 25.20 -3.62
N ALA A 100 10.22 24.78 -2.85
CA ALA A 100 8.79 25.07 -3.05
C ALA A 100 8.22 25.74 -1.77
N LYS A 101 7.16 26.55 -1.91
CA LYS A 101 6.49 27.22 -0.77
C LYS A 101 5.91 26.16 0.20
N PRO A 102 5.84 26.43 1.52
CA PRO A 102 5.68 25.37 2.51
C PRO A 102 4.24 24.84 2.55
N ASP A 103 4.01 23.76 1.83
CA ASP A 103 3.17 22.67 2.35
C ASP A 103 3.77 22.21 3.69
N LYS A 104 2.93 21.79 4.63
CA LYS A 104 3.42 21.36 5.95
C LYS A 104 4.35 20.16 5.77
N VAL A 105 5.65 20.40 5.83
CA VAL A 105 6.67 19.34 5.86
C VAL A 105 6.37 18.43 7.05
N PRO A 106 6.28 17.10 6.86
CA PRO A 106 6.11 16.18 7.96
C PRO A 106 7.17 16.42 9.02
N ASN A 107 6.75 16.56 10.27
CA ASN A 107 7.68 16.78 11.37
C ASN A 107 8.28 15.44 11.82
N PHE A 108 9.28 14.99 11.08
CA PHE A 108 10.07 13.77 11.36
C PHE A 108 10.83 13.86 12.71
N ASN A 109 11.11 15.09 13.17
CA ASN A 109 11.80 15.34 14.44
C ASN A 109 10.90 15.26 15.67
N ARG A 110 9.59 15.06 15.51
CA ARG A 110 8.68 14.86 16.65
C ARG A 110 8.92 13.48 17.26
N LYS A 111 9.91 13.43 18.15
CA LYS A 111 10.21 12.35 19.09
C LYS A 111 9.11 12.24 20.16
N THR A 112 7.86 12.07 19.76
CA THR A 112 6.98 11.26 20.62
C THR A 112 7.39 9.82 20.36
N PRO A 113 8.01 9.13 21.35
CA PRO A 113 8.25 7.70 21.24
C PRO A 113 6.95 7.01 20.84
N TYR A 114 7.05 5.97 20.03
CA TYR A 114 5.95 5.05 19.78
C TYR A 114 5.60 4.37 21.11
N THR A 115 4.76 5.02 21.91
CA THR A 115 4.17 4.42 23.10
C THR A 115 3.03 3.55 22.60
N SER A 116 3.22 2.24 22.70
CA SER A 116 2.23 1.25 22.31
C SER A 116 0.87 1.58 22.93
N TYR A 117 -0.14 1.72 22.07
CA TYR A 117 -1.51 1.53 22.53
C TYR A 117 -1.64 0.04 22.86
N SER A 118 -2.23 -0.27 24.00
CA SER A 118 -2.45 -1.63 24.52
C SER A 118 -3.31 -2.52 23.61
N GLU A 119 -3.87 -1.97 22.55
CA GLU A 119 -4.66 -2.70 21.55
C GLU A 119 -3.73 -3.60 20.72
N GLN A 120 -4.03 -4.90 20.73
CA GLN A 120 -3.31 -5.92 19.97
C GLN A 120 -3.50 -5.69 18.46
N LEU A 121 -2.45 -5.97 17.66
CA LEU A 121 -2.59 -5.96 16.20
C LEU A 121 -3.54 -7.09 15.78
N ARG A 122 -4.34 -6.86 14.73
CA ARG A 122 -5.23 -7.90 14.20
C ARG A 122 -4.55 -8.80 13.17
N ILE A 123 -3.34 -8.42 12.74
CA ILE A 123 -2.46 -9.21 11.88
C ILE A 123 -1.46 -9.93 12.79
N ASN A 124 -1.33 -11.24 12.61
CA ASN A 124 -0.36 -12.07 13.32
C ASN A 124 1.05 -11.98 12.69
N ASP A 125 2.03 -12.66 13.31
CA ASP A 125 3.41 -12.69 12.79
C ASP A 125 3.57 -13.44 11.45
N SER A 126 2.54 -14.22 11.04
CA SER A 126 2.44 -14.85 9.72
C SER A 126 1.83 -13.93 8.66
N TYR A 127 1.54 -12.66 9.01
CA TYR A 127 0.83 -11.70 8.18
C TYR A 127 -0.58 -12.14 7.76
N GLU A 128 -1.23 -12.94 8.59
CA GLU A 128 -2.61 -13.36 8.41
C GLU A 128 -3.50 -12.53 9.34
N TYR A 129 -4.63 -12.06 8.80
CA TYR A 129 -5.77 -11.68 9.62
C TYR A 129 -6.45 -12.98 10.08
N ASP A 130 -5.87 -13.65 11.08
CA ASP A 130 -6.48 -14.84 11.69
C ASP A 130 -7.91 -14.50 12.09
N LYS A 131 -8.88 -15.17 11.43
CA LYS A 131 -10.35 -15.05 11.62
C LYS A 131 -10.75 -13.79 12.39
N LEU A 132 -10.77 -12.65 11.69
CA LEU A 132 -11.27 -11.41 12.28
C LEU A 132 -12.65 -11.65 12.89
N PRO A 133 -12.97 -11.01 14.04
CA PRO A 133 -14.31 -11.07 14.59
C PRO A 133 -15.35 -10.76 13.50
N HIS A 134 -16.34 -11.65 13.38
CA HIS A 134 -17.48 -11.53 12.48
C HIS A 134 -17.15 -11.65 10.97
N SER A 135 -15.95 -12.08 10.58
CA SER A 135 -15.61 -12.28 9.16
C SER A 135 -16.55 -13.26 8.46
N GLU A 136 -17.06 -14.27 9.17
CA GLU A 136 -18.07 -15.22 8.64
C GLU A 136 -19.40 -14.53 8.32
N ILE A 137 -19.82 -13.54 9.12
CA ILE A 137 -21.01 -12.73 8.86
C ILE A 137 -20.75 -11.76 7.70
N TYR A 138 -19.54 -11.17 7.60
CA TYR A 138 -19.19 -10.31 6.47
C TYR A 138 -19.10 -11.07 5.15
N GLN A 139 -18.60 -12.30 5.18
CA GLN A 139 -18.67 -13.25 4.08
C GLN A 139 -20.14 -13.55 3.73
N ALA A 140 -20.99 -13.85 4.72
CA ALA A 140 -22.41 -14.10 4.46
C ALA A 140 -23.11 -12.91 3.82
N VAL A 141 -22.83 -11.66 4.27
CA VAL A 141 -23.35 -10.44 3.62
C VAL A 141 -22.91 -10.39 2.16
N TYR A 142 -21.64 -10.70 1.89
CA TYR A 142 -21.12 -10.74 0.52
C TYR A 142 -21.83 -11.80 -0.32
N ASP A 143 -22.00 -13.00 0.19
CA ASP A 143 -22.57 -14.16 -0.52
C ASP A 143 -24.04 -13.96 -0.87
N VAL A 144 -24.81 -13.31 0.00
CA VAL A 144 -26.23 -12.97 -0.27
C VAL A 144 -26.40 -11.65 -1.04
N SER A 145 -25.30 -10.96 -1.38
CA SER A 145 -25.35 -9.77 -2.22
C SER A 145 -25.42 -10.14 -3.70
N ASP A 146 -26.08 -9.31 -4.48
CA ASP A 146 -26.16 -9.46 -5.92
C ASP A 146 -24.88 -8.96 -6.62
N GLU A 147 -24.69 -9.40 -7.86
CA GLU A 147 -23.76 -8.77 -8.81
C GLU A 147 -24.00 -7.25 -8.89
N PRO A 148 -22.99 -6.46 -9.31
CA PRO A 148 -23.14 -5.01 -9.47
C PRO A 148 -24.43 -4.61 -10.18
N SER A 149 -25.27 -3.84 -9.49
CA SER A 149 -26.45 -3.24 -10.10
C SER A 149 -26.05 -2.34 -11.27
N ARG A 150 -26.99 -2.11 -12.20
CA ARG A 150 -26.77 -1.18 -13.31
C ARG A 150 -26.34 0.21 -12.84
N GLU A 151 -26.90 0.68 -11.73
CA GLU A 151 -26.52 1.97 -11.13
C GLU A 151 -25.04 1.98 -10.71
N LEU A 152 -24.56 0.90 -10.07
CA LEU A 152 -23.15 0.78 -9.68
C LEU A 152 -22.23 0.71 -10.91
N VAL A 153 -22.60 -0.07 -11.94
CA VAL A 153 -21.85 -0.16 -13.20
C VAL A 153 -21.75 1.22 -13.86
N ASP A 154 -22.89 1.91 -14.05
CA ASP A 154 -22.93 3.23 -14.66
C ASP A 154 -22.10 4.25 -13.84
N TRP A 155 -22.17 4.18 -12.51
CA TRP A 155 -21.40 5.04 -11.62
C TRP A 155 -19.89 4.81 -11.73
N MET A 156 -19.45 3.56 -11.90
CA MET A 156 -18.05 3.19 -12.12
C MET A 156 -17.56 3.66 -13.48
N HIS A 157 -18.33 3.43 -14.54
CA HIS A 157 -18.02 3.89 -15.90
C HIS A 157 -17.92 5.41 -15.99
N GLN A 158 -18.83 6.13 -15.34
CA GLN A 158 -18.77 7.59 -15.26
C GLN A 158 -17.49 8.12 -14.59
N ARG A 159 -16.82 7.30 -13.77
CA ARG A 159 -15.52 7.59 -13.17
C ARG A 159 -14.33 7.08 -13.97
N GLY A 160 -14.57 6.36 -15.06
CA GLY A 160 -13.54 5.81 -15.91
C GLY A 160 -12.99 4.48 -15.43
N TYR A 161 -13.69 3.74 -14.56
CA TYR A 161 -13.28 2.37 -14.25
C TYR A 161 -13.74 1.40 -15.34
N SER A 162 -12.89 0.41 -15.64
CA SER A 162 -13.16 -0.66 -16.60
C SER A 162 -14.04 -1.77 -16.00
N ASP A 163 -14.73 -2.54 -16.85
CA ASP A 163 -15.49 -3.72 -16.43
C ASP A 163 -14.57 -4.79 -15.81
N GLU A 164 -13.35 -4.92 -16.36
CA GLU A 164 -12.33 -5.81 -15.81
C GLU A 164 -11.96 -5.42 -14.38
N LEU A 165 -11.79 -4.12 -14.10
CA LEU A 165 -11.49 -3.65 -12.75
C LEU A 165 -12.70 -3.81 -11.81
N LEU A 166 -13.92 -3.54 -12.27
CA LEU A 166 -15.13 -3.76 -11.47
C LEU A 166 -15.22 -5.23 -11.06
N LYS A 167 -15.07 -6.15 -12.01
CA LYS A 167 -15.03 -7.60 -11.74
C LYS A 167 -13.92 -7.96 -10.77
N ALA A 168 -12.71 -7.44 -10.97
CA ALA A 168 -11.56 -7.72 -10.11
C ALA A 168 -11.68 -7.12 -8.69
N SER A 169 -12.43 -6.03 -8.53
CA SER A 169 -12.68 -5.40 -7.22
C SER A 169 -13.63 -6.20 -6.35
N GLY A 170 -14.47 -7.05 -6.97
CA GLY A 170 -15.48 -7.82 -6.29
C GLY A 170 -16.61 -6.99 -5.68
N TRP A 171 -16.74 -5.69 -5.95
CA TRP A 171 -17.81 -4.87 -5.39
C TRP A 171 -19.19 -5.43 -5.78
N ARG A 172 -20.13 -5.43 -4.84
CA ARG A 172 -21.48 -6.02 -5.01
C ARG A 172 -22.58 -5.03 -4.62
N THR A 173 -23.84 -5.38 -4.89
CA THR A 173 -25.01 -4.62 -4.45
C THR A 173 -25.86 -5.45 -3.50
N VAL A 174 -26.28 -4.89 -2.36
CA VAL A 174 -27.24 -5.53 -1.46
C VAL A 174 -28.68 -5.22 -1.89
N GLY A 175 -29.54 -6.23 -1.78
CA GLY A 175 -30.97 -6.14 -2.04
C GLY A 175 -31.78 -5.80 -0.79
N SER A 176 -33.07 -5.54 -0.97
CA SER A 176 -34.00 -5.25 0.15
C SER A 176 -34.20 -6.44 1.09
N ASN A 177 -34.02 -7.66 0.59
CA ASN A 177 -34.14 -8.92 1.34
C ASN A 177 -32.84 -9.36 2.02
N THR A 178 -31.73 -8.62 1.89
CA THR A 178 -30.43 -9.04 2.43
C THR A 178 -30.48 -9.30 3.93
N ILE A 179 -31.15 -8.45 4.71
CA ILE A 179 -31.28 -8.67 6.17
C ILE A 179 -32.13 -9.90 6.50
N GLU A 180 -33.23 -10.10 5.76
CA GLU A 180 -34.09 -11.29 5.93
C GLU A 180 -33.32 -12.57 5.62
N ALA A 181 -32.50 -12.58 4.57
CA ALA A 181 -31.65 -13.71 4.20
C ALA A 181 -30.59 -14.01 5.29
N LEU A 182 -29.96 -12.98 5.86
CA LEU A 182 -28.99 -13.16 6.95
C LEU A 182 -29.64 -13.73 8.21
N LEU A 183 -30.85 -13.29 8.54
CA LEU A 183 -31.61 -13.78 9.70
C LEU A 183 -32.06 -15.25 9.58
N GLN A 184 -31.94 -15.87 8.40
CA GLN A 184 -32.17 -17.31 8.24
C GLN A 184 -30.99 -18.15 8.78
N SER A 185 -29.80 -17.58 8.82
CA SER A 185 -28.55 -18.28 9.20
C SER A 185 -27.91 -17.76 10.48
N TYR A 186 -28.24 -16.53 10.89
CA TYR A 186 -27.66 -15.86 12.05
C TYR A 186 -28.76 -15.25 12.93
N SER A 187 -28.56 -15.29 14.23
CA SER A 187 -29.44 -14.63 15.20
C SER A 187 -29.32 -13.10 15.12
N GLU A 188 -30.35 -12.40 15.58
CA GLU A 188 -30.32 -10.94 15.69
C GLU A 188 -29.15 -10.45 16.58
N ALA A 189 -28.82 -11.22 17.63
CA ALA A 189 -27.71 -10.91 18.52
C ALA A 189 -26.35 -10.97 17.80
N GLU A 190 -26.11 -12.00 16.99
CA GLU A 190 -24.88 -12.13 16.19
C GLU A 190 -24.75 -11.02 15.15
N LEU A 191 -25.85 -10.68 14.46
CA LEU A 191 -25.84 -9.60 13.47
C LEU A 191 -25.70 -8.21 14.11
N THR A 192 -26.20 -8.05 15.34
CA THR A 192 -26.02 -6.82 16.13
C THR A 192 -24.58 -6.66 16.59
N ASP A 193 -23.99 -7.74 17.10
CA ASP A 193 -22.58 -7.81 17.52
C ASP A 193 -21.64 -7.52 16.33
N ALA A 194 -21.96 -8.07 15.15
CA ALA A 194 -21.25 -7.78 13.90
C ALA A 194 -21.45 -6.36 13.34
N GLY A 195 -22.37 -5.59 13.92
CA GLY A 195 -22.66 -4.21 13.50
C GLY A 195 -23.47 -4.09 12.21
N ILE A 196 -24.15 -5.15 11.77
CA ILE A 196 -24.99 -5.17 10.56
C ILE A 196 -26.37 -4.56 10.83
N ILE A 197 -26.94 -4.86 11.99
CA ILE A 197 -28.24 -4.36 12.44
C ILE A 197 -28.16 -3.79 13.86
N TRP A 198 -29.17 -3.04 14.28
CA TRP A 198 -29.36 -2.61 15.67
C TRP A 198 -30.83 -2.30 15.93
N ARG A 199 -31.22 -2.19 17.21
CA ARG A 199 -32.52 -1.59 17.58
C ARG A 199 -32.33 -0.13 18.00
N ASP A 200 -33.25 0.73 17.58
CA ASP A 200 -33.28 2.12 18.07
C ASP A 200 -33.99 2.24 19.43
N GLU A 201 -34.15 3.46 19.93
CA GLU A 201 -34.79 3.73 21.23
C GLU A 201 -36.24 3.26 21.31
N ALA A 202 -36.94 3.17 20.17
CA ALA A 202 -38.30 2.65 20.08
C ALA A 202 -38.34 1.11 20.02
N GLY A 203 -37.17 0.46 19.97
CA GLY A 203 -37.05 -0.98 19.81
C GLY A 203 -37.19 -1.45 18.36
N GLU A 204 -37.21 -0.55 17.38
CA GLU A 204 -37.36 -0.90 15.97
C GLU A 204 -36.04 -1.36 15.36
N LEU A 205 -36.08 -2.39 14.52
CA LEU A 205 -34.89 -2.88 13.83
C LEU A 205 -34.42 -1.86 12.77
N ARG A 206 -33.11 -1.61 12.75
CA ARG A 206 -32.44 -0.66 11.87
C ARG A 206 -31.18 -1.28 11.27
N HIS A 207 -30.84 -0.82 10.08
CA HIS A 207 -29.63 -1.20 9.34
C HIS A 207 -29.30 -0.11 8.30
N THR A 208 -28.07 -0.09 7.76
CA THR A 208 -27.66 0.92 6.78
C THR A 208 -27.92 0.54 5.31
N LEU A 209 -28.28 -0.71 5.05
CA LEU A 209 -28.32 -1.29 3.70
C LEU A 209 -29.39 -0.71 2.77
N HIS A 210 -30.36 0.06 3.30
CA HIS A 210 -31.38 0.75 2.50
C HIS A 210 -30.85 2.03 1.81
N THR A 211 -29.75 2.61 2.32
CA THR A 211 -29.14 3.83 1.74
C THR A 211 -27.73 3.57 1.20
N HIS A 212 -27.01 2.64 1.81
CA HIS A 212 -25.65 2.27 1.46
C HIS A 212 -25.65 0.86 0.85
N THR A 213 -26.13 0.79 -0.39
CA THR A 213 -26.42 -0.47 -1.09
C THR A 213 -25.20 -1.11 -1.73
N VAL A 214 -24.06 -0.42 -1.81
CA VAL A 214 -22.86 -0.96 -2.45
C VAL A 214 -21.95 -1.59 -1.40
N VAL A 215 -21.59 -2.85 -1.58
CA VAL A 215 -20.64 -3.58 -0.73
C VAL A 215 -19.25 -3.46 -1.30
N THR A 216 -18.31 -2.98 -0.49
CA THR A 216 -16.88 -2.94 -0.82
C THR A 216 -16.16 -4.01 0.00
N PRO A 217 -15.85 -5.19 -0.58
CA PRO A 217 -15.24 -6.30 0.14
C PRO A 217 -13.73 -6.12 0.34
N TYR A 218 -13.22 -6.67 1.45
CA TYR A 218 -11.81 -6.70 1.80
C TYR A 218 -11.43 -8.17 1.92
N PHE A 219 -10.54 -8.64 1.06
CA PHE A 219 -10.23 -10.06 0.90
C PHE A 219 -9.01 -10.50 1.72
N ASN A 220 -8.94 -11.80 2.03
CA ASN A 220 -7.71 -12.42 2.54
C ASN A 220 -6.67 -12.57 1.42
N GLY A 221 -5.39 -12.51 1.80
CA GLY A 221 -4.29 -12.61 0.86
C GLY A 221 -4.07 -14.04 0.38
N GLU A 222 -4.45 -14.32 -0.86
CA GLU A 222 -3.76 -15.17 -1.85
C GLU A 222 -4.61 -15.26 -3.13
N LEU A 223 -4.39 -14.41 -4.16
CA LEU A 223 -4.95 -14.69 -5.50
C LEU A 223 -4.25 -15.88 -6.22
N GLU A 224 -3.35 -16.62 -5.56
CA GLU A 224 -2.95 -17.95 -6.09
C GLU A 224 -4.06 -18.99 -5.92
N ALA A 225 -5.09 -18.69 -5.12
CA ALA A 225 -6.37 -19.41 -5.13
C ALA A 225 -7.08 -19.37 -6.51
N ILE A 226 -6.74 -18.43 -7.40
CA ILE A 226 -7.27 -18.40 -8.77
C ILE A 226 -6.62 -19.48 -9.66
N ALA A 227 -5.37 -19.89 -9.37
CA ALA A 227 -4.76 -21.02 -10.06
C ALA A 227 -5.38 -22.37 -9.64
N THR A 228 -6.10 -22.42 -8.51
CA THR A 228 -6.74 -23.61 -7.92
C THR A 228 -8.27 -23.55 -7.84
N GLY A 229 -8.89 -22.45 -8.29
CA GLY A 229 -10.36 -22.31 -8.37
C GLY A 229 -11.07 -21.93 -7.06
N GLN A 230 -10.36 -21.46 -6.03
CA GLN A 230 -10.96 -20.96 -4.78
C GLN A 230 -11.22 -19.45 -4.84
N GLN A 231 -12.41 -19.02 -4.39
CA GLN A 231 -12.72 -17.61 -4.20
C GLN A 231 -12.00 -17.07 -2.96
N PRO A 232 -11.43 -15.85 -3.00
CA PRO A 232 -10.80 -15.25 -1.83
C PRO A 232 -11.85 -14.98 -0.75
N SER A 233 -11.53 -15.29 0.51
CA SER A 233 -12.45 -15.07 1.63
C SER A 233 -12.57 -13.59 1.96
N VAL A 234 -13.78 -13.14 2.27
CA VAL A 234 -14.08 -11.78 2.73
C VAL A 234 -13.78 -11.69 4.22
N LEU A 235 -12.80 -10.85 4.56
CA LEU A 235 -12.40 -10.57 5.93
C LEU A 235 -13.18 -9.42 6.55
N TYR A 236 -13.58 -8.46 5.71
CA TYR A 236 -14.24 -7.24 6.13
C TYR A 236 -15.03 -6.63 4.98
N ILE A 237 -15.99 -5.77 5.32
CA ILE A 237 -16.81 -5.03 4.35
C ILE A 237 -16.99 -3.58 4.79
N ARG A 238 -17.19 -2.70 3.81
CA ARG A 238 -17.81 -1.39 4.03
C ARG A 238 -18.96 -1.21 3.07
N PHE A 239 -19.86 -0.32 3.44
CA PHE A 239 -21.04 0.01 2.66
C PHE A 239 -20.92 1.40 2.09
N ARG A 240 -21.17 1.54 0.80
CA ARG A 240 -21.12 2.79 0.07
C ARG A 240 -22.50 3.16 -0.44
N THR A 241 -22.81 4.45 -0.39
CA THR A 241 -23.95 5.02 -1.12
C THR A 241 -23.48 5.66 -2.42
N LEU A 242 -24.28 5.49 -3.48
CA LEU A 242 -24.08 6.15 -4.77
C LEU A 242 -24.73 7.54 -4.80
N ASN A 243 -25.60 7.85 -3.84
CA ASN A 243 -26.24 9.16 -3.72
C ASN A 243 -25.19 10.25 -3.42
N PRO A 244 -24.95 11.19 -4.35
CA PRO A 244 -23.92 12.22 -4.18
C PRO A 244 -24.25 13.22 -3.06
N SER A 245 -25.53 13.34 -2.67
CA SER A 245 -25.98 14.23 -1.61
C SER A 245 -25.79 13.67 -0.20
N SER A 246 -25.41 12.39 -0.07
CA SER A 246 -25.13 11.81 1.25
C SER A 246 -23.89 12.43 1.87
N LYS A 247 -24.01 12.87 3.14
CA LYS A 247 -22.89 13.41 3.91
C LYS A 247 -21.83 12.34 4.21
N ALA A 248 -22.26 11.15 4.58
CA ALA A 248 -21.40 9.99 4.78
C ALA A 248 -21.49 9.11 3.53
N LYS A 249 -20.44 9.08 2.71
CA LYS A 249 -20.41 8.27 1.48
C LYS A 249 -20.14 6.79 1.76
N TYR A 250 -19.43 6.52 2.84
CA TYR A 250 -19.05 5.20 3.27
C TYR A 250 -19.33 5.01 4.75
N LEU A 251 -19.81 3.82 5.10
CA LEU A 251 -20.01 3.38 6.47
C LEU A 251 -19.32 2.03 6.67
N ALA A 252 -18.67 1.88 7.82
CA ALA A 252 -18.27 0.57 8.32
C ALA A 252 -19.47 -0.07 9.05
N PRO A 253 -19.47 -1.39 9.26
CA PRO A 253 -20.33 -2.00 10.27
C PRO A 253 -20.22 -1.26 11.60
N ARG A 254 -21.32 -1.17 12.35
CA ARG A 254 -21.36 -0.36 13.57
C ARG A 254 -20.40 -0.93 14.61
N GLY A 255 -19.56 -0.07 15.19
CA GLY A 255 -18.62 -0.48 16.24
C GLY A 255 -17.33 -1.15 15.74
N SER A 256 -17.20 -1.39 14.43
CA SER A 256 -16.00 -1.98 13.86
C SER A 256 -15.02 -0.93 13.29
N GLN A 257 -13.76 -1.34 13.14
CA GLN A 257 -12.71 -0.53 12.56
C GLN A 257 -12.23 -1.15 11.25
N PRO A 258 -12.11 -0.39 10.14
CA PRO A 258 -11.57 -0.91 8.89
C PRO A 258 -10.17 -1.52 9.06
N ILE A 259 -9.92 -2.60 8.32
CA ILE A 259 -8.60 -3.15 8.09
C ILE A 259 -7.96 -2.49 6.85
N ILE A 260 -6.78 -2.93 6.42
CA ILE A 260 -6.16 -2.44 5.19
C ILE A 260 -6.94 -2.96 3.98
N TYR A 261 -7.46 -2.06 3.14
CA TYR A 261 -8.06 -2.45 1.86
C TYR A 261 -6.95 -2.82 0.86
N GLY A 262 -7.14 -3.93 0.14
CA GLY A 262 -6.10 -4.48 -0.74
C GLY A 262 -4.95 -5.14 0.02
N PHE A 263 -5.22 -5.72 1.19
CA PHE A 263 -4.21 -6.38 2.00
C PHE A 263 -3.46 -7.49 1.25
N ASP A 264 -4.15 -8.23 0.38
CA ASP A 264 -3.58 -9.21 -0.53
C ASP A 264 -2.46 -8.61 -1.41
N GLU A 265 -2.66 -7.40 -1.93
CA GLU A 265 -1.65 -6.67 -2.70
C GLU A 265 -0.50 -6.19 -1.80
N LEU A 266 -0.78 -5.75 -0.57
CA LEU A 266 0.27 -5.36 0.40
C LEU A 266 1.18 -6.53 0.75
N TYR A 267 0.59 -7.69 1.07
CA TYR A 267 1.32 -8.90 1.40
C TYR A 267 2.19 -9.35 0.23
N ARG A 268 1.63 -9.38 -0.99
CA ARG A 268 2.36 -9.69 -2.23
C ARG A 268 3.52 -8.74 -2.48
N TYR A 269 3.31 -7.45 -2.24
CA TYR A 269 4.38 -6.46 -2.34
C TYR A 269 5.50 -6.77 -1.34
N ALA A 270 5.14 -7.12 -0.09
CA ALA A 270 6.09 -7.41 0.97
C ALA A 270 6.97 -8.64 0.68
N ILE A 271 6.37 -9.75 0.23
CA ILE A 271 7.10 -11.01 -0.04
C ILE A 271 7.95 -10.98 -1.32
N HIS A 272 7.58 -10.17 -2.31
CA HIS A 272 8.28 -10.07 -3.61
C HIS A 272 9.15 -8.81 -3.73
N TYR A 273 9.34 -8.07 -2.64
CA TYR A 273 10.06 -6.81 -2.63
C TYR A 273 11.46 -6.94 -3.27
N GLY A 274 11.79 -6.01 -4.18
CA GLY A 274 13.06 -5.98 -4.94
C GLY A 274 12.94 -6.40 -6.42
N ALA A 275 11.86 -7.08 -6.81
CA ALA A 275 11.50 -7.36 -8.21
C ALA A 275 10.15 -6.73 -8.61
N THR A 276 9.61 -5.86 -7.75
CA THR A 276 8.19 -5.45 -7.77
C THR A 276 7.97 -4.03 -8.27
N PRO A 277 6.80 -3.76 -8.89
CA PRO A 277 6.33 -2.40 -9.13
C PRO A 277 6.09 -1.61 -7.83
N PRO A 278 5.98 -0.27 -7.90
CA PRO A 278 5.80 0.59 -6.73
C PRO A 278 4.54 0.28 -5.90
N LEU A 279 4.64 0.53 -4.59
CA LEU A 279 3.52 0.54 -3.64
C LEU A 279 2.91 1.94 -3.55
N TYR A 280 1.58 1.99 -3.63
CA TYR A 280 0.76 3.18 -3.44
C TYR A 280 -0.16 2.98 -2.23
N ILE A 281 -0.15 3.94 -1.31
CA ILE A 281 -0.97 3.96 -0.10
C ILE A 281 -1.92 5.15 -0.21
N THR A 282 -3.23 4.89 -0.22
CA THR A 282 -4.28 5.89 -0.45
C THR A 282 -5.18 6.08 0.78
N GLU A 283 -5.95 7.16 0.79
CA GLU A 283 -6.97 7.44 1.81
C GLU A 283 -8.27 6.64 1.62
N SER A 284 -8.60 6.31 0.36
CA SER A 284 -9.88 5.71 -0.01
C SER A 284 -9.73 4.50 -0.94
N GLU A 285 -10.73 3.61 -0.88
CA GLU A 285 -10.82 2.44 -1.76
C GLU A 285 -10.87 2.85 -3.24
N THR A 286 -11.58 3.93 -3.56
CA THR A 286 -11.72 4.44 -4.93
C THR A 286 -10.42 4.97 -5.51
N ASP A 287 -9.57 5.58 -4.68
CA ASP A 287 -8.26 6.05 -5.13
C ASP A 287 -7.31 4.89 -5.41
N ALA A 288 -7.34 3.86 -4.56
CA ALA A 288 -6.58 2.63 -4.81
C ALA A 288 -7.02 1.96 -6.12
N LEU A 289 -8.33 1.90 -6.39
CA LEU A 289 -8.88 1.43 -7.66
C LEU A 289 -8.46 2.33 -8.84
N ALA A 290 -8.44 3.65 -8.67
CA ALA A 290 -8.06 4.58 -9.74
C ALA A 290 -6.58 4.45 -10.13
N ILE A 291 -5.70 4.26 -9.15
CA ILE A 291 -4.28 3.97 -9.39
C ILE A 291 -4.11 2.67 -10.19
N ARG A 292 -4.86 1.62 -9.83
CA ARG A 292 -4.84 0.33 -10.56
C ARG A 292 -5.31 0.49 -12.00
N GLU A 293 -6.42 1.20 -12.23
CA GLU A 293 -6.95 1.48 -13.57
C GLU A 293 -5.93 2.26 -14.43
N LEU A 294 -5.36 3.34 -13.89
CA LEU A 294 -4.37 4.16 -14.59
C LEU A 294 -3.11 3.36 -14.97
N ALA A 295 -2.66 2.47 -14.09
CA ALA A 295 -1.53 1.58 -14.38
C ALA A 295 -1.89 0.55 -15.46
N SER A 296 -3.05 -0.09 -15.34
CA SER A 296 -3.55 -1.10 -16.27
C SER A 296 -3.65 -0.56 -17.70
N ARG A 297 -4.17 0.66 -17.88
CA ARG A 297 -4.24 1.33 -19.19
C ARG A 297 -2.89 1.56 -19.86
N ARG A 298 -1.80 1.54 -19.08
CA ARG A 298 -0.42 1.65 -19.57
C ARG A 298 0.28 0.29 -19.69
N GLY A 299 -0.46 -0.81 -19.54
CA GLY A 299 0.09 -2.16 -19.52
C GLY A 299 1.00 -2.41 -18.32
N LYS A 300 0.83 -1.68 -17.21
CA LYS A 300 1.65 -1.79 -16.00
C LYS A 300 0.85 -2.39 -14.86
N ARG A 301 1.52 -3.17 -14.01
CA ARG A 301 1.02 -3.59 -12.70
C ARG A 301 1.55 -2.66 -11.62
N VAL A 302 0.75 -2.39 -10.61
CA VAL A 302 1.11 -1.65 -9.39
C VAL A 302 0.45 -2.30 -8.18
N TYR A 303 1.01 -2.05 -6.99
CA TYR A 303 0.39 -2.41 -5.73
C TYR A 303 -0.28 -1.17 -5.15
N ALA A 304 -1.59 -1.21 -4.91
CA ALA A 304 -2.33 -0.08 -4.36
C ALA A 304 -3.22 -0.55 -3.22
N VAL A 305 -3.07 0.07 -2.05
CA VAL A 305 -3.82 -0.21 -0.83
C VAL A 305 -4.44 1.05 -0.28
N ALA A 306 -5.50 0.92 0.53
CA ALA A 306 -6.13 2.05 1.17
C ALA A 306 -6.21 1.91 2.69
N LEU A 307 -5.92 2.99 3.40
CA LEU A 307 -6.04 3.10 4.86
C LEU A 307 -7.31 3.89 5.20
N THR A 308 -8.45 3.22 5.14
CA THR A 308 -9.76 3.86 5.14
C THR A 308 -10.30 4.12 6.55
N GLY A 309 -11.44 4.80 6.66
CA GLY A 309 -11.96 5.29 7.94
C GLY A 309 -11.36 6.63 8.35
N GLY A 310 -11.70 7.14 9.54
CA GLY A 310 -11.43 8.52 9.97
C GLY A 310 -9.96 8.97 9.91
N GLN A 311 -9.72 10.23 10.28
CA GLN A 311 -8.40 10.86 10.18
C GLN A 311 -7.32 10.03 10.87
N LYS A 312 -6.23 9.78 10.15
CA LYS A 312 -5.13 8.95 10.63
C LYS A 312 -4.17 9.75 11.51
N ASN A 313 -3.60 9.05 12.49
CA ASN A 313 -2.51 9.54 13.32
C ASN A 313 -1.55 8.38 13.62
N GLN A 314 -0.38 8.67 14.19
CA GLN A 314 0.67 7.69 14.46
C GLN A 314 0.25 6.51 15.36
N HIS A 315 -0.91 6.59 16.02
CA HIS A 315 -1.45 5.57 16.91
C HIS A 315 -2.60 4.77 16.28
N SER A 316 -3.06 5.13 15.08
CA SER A 316 -4.11 4.40 14.37
C SER A 316 -3.71 2.93 14.20
N LEU A 317 -4.57 2.00 14.64
CA LEU A 317 -4.34 0.55 14.56
C LEU A 317 -3.90 0.11 13.15
N VAL A 318 -4.60 0.58 12.12
CA VAL A 318 -4.31 0.27 10.72
C VAL A 318 -2.91 0.74 10.26
N LEU A 319 -2.38 1.83 10.84
CA LEU A 319 -1.01 2.28 10.55
C LEU A 319 0.03 1.41 11.23
N ARG A 320 -0.26 0.95 12.45
CA ARG A 320 0.60 0.00 13.17
C ARG A 320 0.67 -1.33 12.43
N GLU A 321 -0.47 -1.81 11.94
CA GLU A 321 -0.60 -2.99 11.08
C GLU A 321 0.19 -2.82 9.77
N LEU A 322 0.04 -1.68 9.09
CA LEU A 322 0.85 -1.37 7.91
C LEU A 322 2.36 -1.44 8.21
N THR A 323 2.81 -0.80 9.30
CA THR A 323 4.24 -0.83 9.65
C THR A 323 4.75 -2.20 10.04
N HIS A 324 3.90 -3.05 10.64
CA HIS A 324 4.24 -4.41 10.96
C HIS A 324 4.51 -5.22 9.68
N VAL A 325 3.62 -5.13 8.69
CA VAL A 325 3.78 -5.81 7.38
C VAL A 325 5.02 -5.31 6.63
N LEU A 326 5.28 -4.01 6.66
CA LEU A 326 6.42 -3.41 5.95
C LEU A 326 7.73 -3.46 6.77
N SER A 327 7.71 -4.04 7.97
CA SER A 327 8.86 -4.04 8.88
C SER A 327 10.06 -4.81 8.31
N GLY A 328 9.81 -5.88 7.56
CA GLY A 328 10.84 -6.71 6.91
C GLY A 328 11.41 -6.13 5.60
N LEU A 329 10.86 -5.02 5.10
CA LEU A 329 11.33 -4.42 3.85
C LEU A 329 12.63 -3.65 3.99
N ASP A 330 13.37 -3.55 2.88
CA ASP A 330 14.47 -2.60 2.75
C ASP A 330 13.95 -1.19 3.01
N LYS A 331 14.63 -0.50 3.91
CA LYS A 331 14.28 0.85 4.33
C LYS A 331 14.53 1.91 3.27
N GLN A 332 15.16 1.53 2.15
CA GLN A 332 15.26 2.33 0.94
C GLN A 332 14.07 2.15 -0.02
N ALA A 333 13.05 1.36 0.32
CA ALA A 333 11.85 1.23 -0.50
C ALA A 333 11.20 2.58 -0.80
N VAL A 334 10.84 2.78 -2.08
CA VAL A 334 10.02 3.92 -2.49
C VAL A 334 8.55 3.59 -2.23
N ILE A 335 7.93 4.39 -1.36
CA ILE A 335 6.52 4.28 -0.99
C ILE A 335 5.81 5.55 -1.43
N ASN A 336 4.82 5.40 -2.29
CA ASN A 336 3.99 6.50 -2.77
C ASN A 336 2.79 6.65 -1.85
N ILE A 337 2.65 7.80 -1.20
CA ILE A 337 1.51 8.14 -0.35
C ILE A 337 0.64 9.10 -1.14
N VAL A 338 -0.49 8.59 -1.61
CA VAL A 338 -1.42 9.29 -2.50
C VAL A 338 -2.40 10.09 -1.67
N THR A 339 -2.45 11.41 -1.87
CA THR A 339 -3.26 12.31 -1.03
C THR A 339 -4.07 13.29 -1.86
N ASP A 340 -5.26 13.61 -1.39
CA ASP A 340 -6.03 14.73 -1.91
C ASP A 340 -5.24 16.04 -1.80
N ARG A 341 -5.51 16.98 -2.70
CA ARG A 341 -4.95 18.34 -2.63
C ARG A 341 -5.73 19.22 -1.64
N ASP A 342 -5.85 18.76 -0.39
CA ASP A 342 -6.53 19.49 0.67
C ASP A 342 -5.87 19.26 2.06
N LYS A 343 -6.42 19.90 3.10
CA LYS A 343 -5.89 19.80 4.48
C LYS A 343 -6.00 18.38 5.06
N THR A 344 -6.97 17.59 4.62
CA THR A 344 -7.16 16.21 5.05
C THR A 344 -6.06 15.35 4.45
N GLY A 345 -5.77 15.54 3.16
CA GLY A 345 -4.65 14.90 2.48
C GLY A 345 -3.30 15.24 3.09
N GLU A 346 -3.07 16.49 3.48
CA GLU A 346 -1.86 16.84 4.25
C GLU A 346 -1.77 16.08 5.57
N ALA A 347 -2.89 15.97 6.31
CA ALA A 347 -2.90 15.28 7.58
C ALA A 347 -2.63 13.78 7.41
N PHE A 348 -3.19 13.19 6.36
CA PHE A 348 -2.94 11.80 5.99
C PHE A 348 -1.47 11.56 5.62
N PHE A 349 -0.91 12.35 4.70
CA PHE A 349 0.50 12.26 4.32
C PHE A 349 1.42 12.31 5.55
N ASN A 350 1.19 13.30 6.41
CA ASN A 350 1.97 13.49 7.62
C ASN A 350 1.88 12.29 8.56
N ALA A 351 0.69 11.70 8.74
CA ALA A 351 0.50 10.55 9.59
C ALA A 351 1.22 9.30 9.04
N VAL A 352 1.05 8.99 7.75
CA VAL A 352 1.66 7.82 7.13
C VAL A 352 3.18 7.98 7.07
N ALA A 353 3.67 9.09 6.50
CA ALA A 353 5.10 9.33 6.30
C ALA A 353 5.87 9.36 7.63
N SER A 354 5.33 10.05 8.65
CA SER A 354 5.99 10.10 9.96
C SER A 354 6.04 8.72 10.63
N THR A 355 5.02 7.88 10.44
CA THR A 355 4.99 6.53 11.02
C THR A 355 5.99 5.61 10.32
N LEU A 356 6.04 5.64 8.98
CA LEU A 356 7.02 4.87 8.20
C LEU A 356 8.47 5.32 8.49
N TYR A 357 8.72 6.62 8.55
CA TYR A 357 10.03 7.16 8.92
C TYR A 357 10.49 6.66 10.30
N LYS A 358 9.59 6.65 11.29
CA LYS A 358 9.90 6.18 12.64
C LYS A 358 10.27 4.70 12.71
N VAL A 359 9.81 3.88 11.76
CA VAL A 359 10.21 2.46 11.65
C VAL A 359 11.37 2.24 10.67
N GLY A 360 12.05 3.32 10.29
CA GLY A 360 13.36 3.31 9.62
C GLY A 360 13.34 3.65 8.13
N PHE A 361 12.18 3.82 7.49
CA PHE A 361 12.15 4.15 6.06
C PHE A 361 12.80 5.51 5.77
N ASN A 362 13.55 5.57 4.67
CA ASN A 362 14.19 6.81 4.22
C ASN A 362 13.12 7.85 3.86
N ALA A 363 13.16 9.01 4.52
CA ALA A 363 12.22 10.12 4.28
C ALA A 363 12.20 10.57 2.82
N ASP A 364 13.33 10.54 2.12
CA ASP A 364 13.41 10.95 0.70
C ASP A 364 12.67 9.99 -0.24
N ASN A 365 12.38 8.76 0.23
CA ASN A 365 11.68 7.73 -0.52
C ASN A 365 10.20 7.61 -0.09
N LEU A 366 9.74 8.44 0.85
CA LEU A 366 8.32 8.56 1.23
C LEU A 366 7.68 9.69 0.42
N ILE A 367 7.20 9.33 -0.77
CA ILE A 367 6.79 10.29 -1.78
C ILE A 367 5.33 10.70 -1.56
N LYS A 368 5.09 12.00 -1.37
CA LYS A 368 3.75 12.55 -1.51
C LYS A 368 3.37 12.53 -2.99
N TRP A 369 2.54 11.56 -3.38
CA TRP A 369 2.26 11.29 -4.78
C TRP A 369 1.00 12.04 -5.23
N GLN A 370 1.19 13.02 -6.13
CA GLN A 370 0.15 13.89 -6.67
C GLN A 370 0.38 14.20 -8.17
N GLU A 371 0.84 13.20 -8.93
CA GLU A 371 1.32 13.38 -10.33
C GLU A 371 0.22 13.66 -11.37
N TRP A 372 -1.05 13.78 -10.94
CA TRP A 372 -2.12 14.21 -11.83
C TRP A 372 -2.11 15.73 -12.07
N HIS A 373 -2.82 16.17 -13.10
CA HIS A 373 -2.94 17.59 -13.47
C HIS A 373 -3.45 18.43 -12.30
N GLU A 374 -2.87 19.62 -12.09
CA GLU A 374 -3.06 20.39 -10.86
C GLU A 374 -4.49 20.88 -10.60
N GLY A 375 -5.30 20.96 -11.66
CA GLY A 375 -6.72 21.31 -11.59
C GLY A 375 -7.65 20.23 -11.02
N PHE A 376 -7.15 19.04 -10.67
CA PHE A 376 -7.95 17.98 -10.05
C PHE A 376 -7.58 17.80 -8.59
N LYS A 377 -8.60 17.62 -7.74
CA LYS A 377 -8.43 17.45 -6.30
C LYS A 377 -7.73 16.13 -5.97
N ASP A 378 -8.16 15.06 -6.62
CA ASP A 378 -7.74 13.69 -6.35
C ASP A 378 -7.53 12.89 -7.65
N VAL A 379 -6.98 11.68 -7.50
CA VAL A 379 -6.69 10.79 -8.63
C VAL A 379 -7.95 10.27 -9.32
N GLY A 380 -9.06 10.15 -8.59
CA GLY A 380 -10.36 9.73 -9.13
C GLY A 380 -10.95 10.77 -10.09
N GLU A 381 -10.89 12.05 -9.74
CA GLU A 381 -11.27 13.16 -10.62
C GLU A 381 -10.43 13.19 -11.90
N HIS A 382 -9.12 12.95 -11.78
CA HIS A 382 -8.23 12.84 -12.93
C HIS A 382 -8.62 11.69 -13.85
N LEU A 383 -8.81 10.48 -13.30
CA LEU A 383 -9.22 9.30 -14.07
C LEU A 383 -10.56 9.55 -14.78
N GLN A 384 -11.52 10.16 -14.08
CA GLN A 384 -12.80 10.53 -14.65
C GLN A 384 -12.62 11.48 -15.84
N ALA A 385 -11.79 12.51 -15.70
CA ALA A 385 -11.60 13.52 -16.74
C ALA A 385 -10.98 12.94 -18.02
N ILE A 386 -9.97 12.09 -17.90
CA ILE A 386 -9.29 11.48 -19.07
C ILE A 386 -10.13 10.39 -19.75
N SER A 387 -11.17 9.89 -19.08
CA SER A 387 -12.06 8.85 -19.60
C SER A 387 -13.29 9.41 -20.31
N ARG A 388 -13.52 10.73 -20.25
CA ARG A 388 -14.60 11.37 -21.01
C ARG A 388 -14.23 11.42 -22.49
N PRO A 389 -15.15 11.09 -23.41
CA PRO A 389 -14.93 11.28 -24.83
C PRO A 389 -14.54 12.73 -25.13
N SER A 390 -13.43 12.91 -25.82
CA SER A 390 -12.99 14.22 -26.32
C SER A 390 -14.12 14.86 -27.14
N LYS A 391 -14.62 16.03 -26.71
CA LYS A 391 -15.56 16.86 -27.48
C LYS A 391 -14.97 17.39 -28.81
N ARG A 392 -13.75 17.02 -29.21
CA ARG A 392 -13.07 17.54 -30.41
C ARG A 392 -13.27 16.73 -31.71
N ALA A 393 -14.16 15.74 -31.73
CA ALA A 393 -14.38 14.92 -32.93
C ALA A 393 -15.83 14.94 -33.48
N SER A 394 -16.59 16.03 -33.31
CA SER A 394 -17.95 16.15 -33.87
C SER A 394 -18.17 17.36 -34.80
N ASN A 395 -17.12 18.06 -35.25
CA ASN A 395 -17.23 19.17 -36.21
C ASN A 395 -16.40 18.95 -37.49
N ARG A 396 -16.47 17.75 -38.06
CA ARG A 396 -16.24 17.55 -39.51
C ARG A 396 -17.44 16.81 -40.06
N THR A 397 -18.53 17.56 -40.25
CA THR A 397 -19.54 17.21 -41.24
C THR A 397 -18.91 17.43 -42.60
N ASP A 398 -18.61 16.34 -43.30
CA ASP A 398 -18.30 16.36 -44.72
C ASP A 398 -19.47 16.99 -45.47
N ALA A 399 -19.26 18.20 -45.97
CA ALA A 399 -20.12 18.78 -46.98
C ALA A 399 -19.82 18.06 -48.32
N PRO A 400 -20.83 17.56 -49.04
CA PRO A 400 -20.58 16.91 -50.32
C PRO A 400 -20.17 17.95 -51.35
N ASP A 401 -18.98 17.76 -51.92
CA ASP A 401 -18.45 18.52 -53.05
C ASP A 401 -19.35 18.31 -54.27
N LYS A 402 -20.17 19.32 -54.57
CA LYS A 402 -20.89 19.44 -55.83
C LYS A 402 -20.00 20.19 -56.81
N THR A 403 -19.16 19.45 -57.54
CA THR A 403 -18.50 19.97 -58.73
C THR A 403 -18.69 19.03 -59.93
N SER A 404 -19.64 19.45 -60.76
CA SER A 404 -19.65 19.37 -62.24
C SER A 404 -19.18 18.08 -62.92
N ASN A 405 -20.14 17.24 -63.30
CA ASN A 405 -20.00 16.38 -64.48
C ASN A 405 -20.57 17.13 -65.70
N LYS A 406 -19.69 17.55 -66.62
CA LYS A 406 -20.04 18.10 -67.93
C LYS A 406 -19.27 17.30 -69.00
N ARG A 407 -20.02 16.49 -69.75
CA ARG A 407 -19.75 15.91 -71.10
C ARG A 407 -18.60 14.88 -71.12
N GLU A 408 -18.63 13.79 -71.89
CA GLU A 408 -19.18 13.55 -73.23
C GLU A 408 -19.74 12.12 -73.36
N ASP A 409 -20.45 11.92 -74.48
CA ASP A 409 -21.06 10.71 -75.06
C ASP A 409 -22.42 10.21 -74.54
#